data_AF-A0A9N8V9U3-F1
#
_entry.id   AF-A0A9N8V9U3-F1
#
_cell.length_a   1.000
_cell.length_b   1.000
_cell.length_c   1.000
_cell.angle_alpha   90.00
_cell.angle_beta   90.00
_cell.angle_gamma   90.00
#
_symmetry.space_group_name_H-M   'P 1'
#
loop_
_entity.id
_entity.type
_entity.pdbx_description
1 polymer ?
#
loop_
_entity_poly.entity_id
_entity_poly.type
_entity_poly.pdbx_seq_one_letter_code
_entity_poly.pdbx_strand_id
1 'polypeptide(L)'
;MSNSFIDGLFEAYDTRLVGENGKGHLWSDETSDADDEINKNMQVASLTHDISNILISDSSASVVSDGSSFEESDSDELSAQEIFQKEVVQTLERAFSDGHTVEIALLELNTLRLASNVTFHDLLVVVIPTVLSRIDKKRLMHSTKEILGRWGPLIGKMIHSKRDQVDTIQILQEHCAETQADFKIFAPACRILYEMDIFEEEAILKWYYSDLSKRDTLKPVRDQIR
;
A
#
# COMPACT_ATOMS: atom_id res chain seq x y z
N MET A 1 7.19 49.87 -53.06
CA MET A 1 7.43 48.44 -53.37
C MET A 1 8.37 47.88 -52.31
N SER A 2 8.14 46.62 -51.95
CA SER A 2 8.91 45.71 -51.06
C SER A 2 8.97 45.99 -49.55
N ASN A 3 8.05 45.33 -48.85
CA ASN A 3 8.20 44.69 -47.53
C ASN A 3 9.50 43.89 -47.38
N SER A 4 10.01 43.73 -46.15
CA SER A 4 9.91 42.44 -45.43
C SER A 4 10.42 42.45 -43.98
N PHE A 5 9.47 42.14 -43.07
CA PHE A 5 9.56 41.22 -41.92
C PHE A 5 10.52 41.49 -40.76
N ILE A 6 10.01 42.25 -39.78
CA ILE A 6 10.20 41.93 -38.35
C ILE A 6 8.80 41.96 -37.73
N ASP A 7 8.27 40.78 -37.39
CA ASP A 7 7.17 40.61 -36.43
C ASP A 7 7.25 39.12 -36.03
N GLY A 8 7.66 38.77 -34.82
CA GLY A 8 6.98 39.19 -33.61
C GLY A 8 5.76 38.30 -33.44
N LEU A 9 6.00 37.04 -33.07
CA LEU A 9 4.94 36.06 -32.80
C LEU A 9 4.16 36.54 -31.55
N PHE A 10 3.17 37.41 -31.75
CA PHE A 10 2.22 37.76 -30.70
C PHE A 10 1.25 36.60 -30.54
N GLU A 11 1.53 35.73 -29.57
CA GLU A 11 0.57 34.76 -29.06
C GLU A 11 -0.58 35.53 -28.41
N ALA A 12 -1.62 35.81 -29.18
CA ALA A 12 -2.85 36.42 -28.70
C ALA A 12 -3.69 35.34 -28.00
N TYR A 13 -3.64 35.30 -26.66
CA TYR A 13 -4.54 34.48 -25.86
C TYR A 13 -5.70 35.32 -25.30
N ASP A 14 -6.90 34.72 -25.22
CA ASP A 14 -8.07 35.42 -24.66
C ASP A 14 -7.98 35.48 -23.13
N THR A 15 -7.67 36.65 -22.61
CA THR A 15 -7.51 36.93 -21.18
C THR A 15 -8.76 36.64 -20.35
N ARG A 16 -9.95 36.56 -20.96
CA ARG A 16 -11.19 36.16 -20.26
C ARG A 16 -11.25 34.66 -19.96
N LEU A 17 -10.57 33.83 -20.74
CA LEU A 17 -10.49 32.39 -20.53
C LEU A 17 -9.33 32.00 -19.62
N VAL A 18 -8.19 32.68 -19.74
CA VAL A 18 -6.95 32.28 -19.05
C VAL A 18 -6.61 33.16 -17.83
N GLY A 19 -7.35 34.25 -17.61
CA GLY A 19 -7.08 35.22 -16.54
C GLY A 19 -5.93 36.17 -16.86
N GLU A 20 -5.74 37.19 -16.01
CA GLU A 20 -4.85 38.34 -16.26
C GLU A 20 -3.37 37.96 -16.47
N ASN A 21 -2.95 36.79 -15.96
CA ASN A 21 -1.59 36.26 -16.11
C ASN A 21 -1.53 34.89 -16.81
N GLY A 22 -2.64 34.36 -17.30
CA GLY A 22 -2.64 33.05 -17.94
C GLY A 22 -2.12 33.13 -19.38
N LYS A 23 -1.39 32.11 -19.81
CA LYS A 23 -0.95 31.91 -21.19
C LYS A 23 -1.43 30.54 -21.66
N GLY A 24 -2.67 30.48 -22.12
CA GLY A 24 -3.26 29.25 -22.63
C GLY A 24 -3.00 29.08 -24.12
N HIS A 25 -2.76 27.85 -24.56
CA HIS A 25 -2.70 27.49 -25.98
C HIS A 25 -3.96 26.70 -26.37
N LEU A 26 -4.49 26.99 -27.56
CA LEU A 26 -5.51 26.18 -28.19
C LEU A 26 -4.85 24.93 -28.77
N TRP A 27 -5.32 23.75 -28.38
CA TRP A 27 -4.85 22.50 -28.97
C TRP A 27 -5.45 22.38 -30.37
N SER A 28 -4.63 22.52 -31.41
CA SER A 28 -5.01 22.22 -32.79
C SER A 28 -4.60 20.79 -33.10
N ASP A 29 -5.56 19.96 -33.49
CA ASP A 29 -5.32 18.61 -33.99
C ASP A 29 -4.77 18.71 -35.42
N GLU A 30 -3.55 19.24 -35.55
CA GLU A 30 -2.77 19.15 -36.78
C GLU A 30 -1.94 17.87 -36.70
N THR A 31 -2.62 16.73 -36.66
CA THR A 31 -2.03 15.51 -37.21
C THR A 31 -2.02 15.69 -38.72
N SER A 32 -0.92 16.26 -39.24
CA SER A 32 -0.58 16.11 -40.65
C SER A 32 -0.57 14.61 -40.95
N ASP A 33 -1.39 14.18 -41.91
CA ASP A 33 -1.35 12.86 -42.54
C ASP A 33 0.04 12.63 -43.17
N ALA A 34 1.00 12.25 -42.35
CA ALA A 34 2.22 11.59 -42.76
C ALA A 34 2.07 10.14 -42.30
N ASP A 35 1.88 9.27 -43.28
CA ASP A 35 1.84 7.82 -43.17
C ASP A 35 2.86 7.29 -42.17
N ASP A 36 2.40 6.84 -41.00
CA ASP A 36 3.11 5.86 -40.20
C ASP A 36 2.08 4.96 -39.50
N GLU A 37 2.13 3.68 -39.86
CA GLU A 37 1.32 2.58 -39.34
C GLU A 37 1.36 2.53 -37.81
N ILE A 38 0.27 2.96 -37.16
CA ILE A 38 0.00 2.60 -35.78
C ILE A 38 -1.33 1.88 -35.78
N ASN A 39 -1.28 0.55 -35.64
CA ASN A 39 -2.39 -0.33 -35.31
C ASN A 39 -3.11 0.20 -34.06
N LYS A 40 -4.07 1.10 -34.25
CA LYS A 40 -4.94 1.61 -33.20
C LYS A 40 -5.86 0.46 -32.80
N ASN A 41 -5.75 0.04 -31.54
CA ASN A 41 -6.59 -0.95 -30.87
C ASN A 41 -8.09 -0.65 -31.07
N MET A 42 -8.65 -1.14 -32.17
CA MET A 42 -10.08 -1.16 -32.49
C MET A 42 -10.89 -2.04 -31.52
N GLN A 43 -10.23 -2.65 -30.53
CA GLN A 43 -10.84 -3.44 -29.46
C GLN A 43 -11.39 -2.60 -28.30
N VAL A 44 -10.91 -1.37 -28.08
CA VAL A 44 -11.38 -0.55 -26.94
C VAL A 44 -12.81 -0.04 -27.17
N ALA A 45 -13.17 0.26 -28.42
CA ALA A 45 -14.54 0.65 -28.80
C ALA A 45 -15.53 -0.54 -28.83
N SER A 46 -15.05 -1.78 -28.74
CA SER A 46 -15.89 -2.98 -28.71
C SER A 46 -16.41 -3.31 -27.30
N LEU A 47 -15.79 -2.76 -26.24
CA LEU A 47 -16.16 -3.07 -24.85
C LEU A 47 -17.42 -2.34 -24.37
N THR A 48 -17.90 -1.34 -25.09
CA THR A 48 -19.12 -0.58 -24.73
C THR A 48 -20.42 -1.26 -25.16
N HIS A 49 -20.36 -2.25 -26.07
CA HIS A 49 -21.56 -2.91 -26.59
C HIS A 49 -22.00 -4.15 -25.80
N ASP A 50 -21.19 -4.65 -24.88
CA ASP A 50 -21.51 -5.86 -24.08
C ASP A 50 -22.07 -5.56 -22.67
N ILE A 51 -22.33 -4.30 -22.33
CA ILE A 51 -22.96 -3.94 -21.04
C ILE A 51 -24.46 -4.29 -21.01
N SER A 52 -25.11 -4.42 -22.18
CA SER A 52 -26.54 -4.74 -22.24
C SER A 52 -26.89 -6.19 -21.89
N ASN A 53 -25.90 -7.08 -21.75
CA ASN A 53 -26.10 -8.47 -21.33
C ASN A 53 -25.86 -8.72 -19.84
N ILE A 54 -25.58 -7.68 -19.05
CA ILE A 54 -25.70 -7.72 -17.59
C ILE A 54 -27.13 -7.28 -17.22
N LEU A 55 -28.13 -7.94 -17.82
CA LEU A 55 -29.46 -7.97 -17.22
C LEU A 55 -29.39 -8.96 -16.05
N ILE A 56 -29.55 -8.40 -14.86
CA ILE A 56 -29.82 -9.15 -13.64
C ILE A 56 -31.09 -9.95 -13.88
N SER A 57 -30.93 -11.26 -14.09
CA SER A 57 -32.05 -12.20 -14.10
C SER A 57 -32.60 -12.30 -12.67
N ASP A 58 -33.61 -11.48 -12.38
CA ASP A 58 -34.59 -11.74 -11.33
C ASP A 58 -35.37 -13.01 -11.72
N SER A 59 -34.81 -14.15 -11.34
CA SER A 59 -35.45 -15.45 -11.45
C SER A 59 -35.86 -15.87 -10.05
N SER A 60 -37.12 -15.55 -9.71
CA SER A 60 -37.86 -16.19 -8.62
C SER A 60 -37.79 -17.71 -8.79
N ALA A 61 -36.87 -18.35 -8.05
CA ALA A 61 -36.86 -19.79 -7.87
C ALA A 61 -37.84 -20.13 -6.74
N SER A 62 -39.05 -20.52 -7.11
CA SER A 62 -39.98 -21.17 -6.19
C SER A 62 -39.42 -22.54 -5.79
N VAL A 63 -38.80 -22.62 -4.62
CA VAL A 63 -38.51 -23.89 -3.95
C VAL A 63 -39.50 -24.07 -2.80
N VAL A 64 -40.50 -24.89 -3.06
CA VAL A 64 -41.25 -25.54 -1.98
C VAL A 64 -40.34 -26.62 -1.40
N SER A 65 -39.77 -26.37 -0.23
CA SER A 65 -39.13 -27.42 0.57
C SER A 65 -39.37 -27.18 2.05
N ASP A 66 -39.82 -28.27 2.66
CA ASP A 66 -40.37 -28.46 3.98
C ASP A 66 -39.31 -28.29 5.09
N GLY A 67 -39.73 -27.64 6.18
CA GLY A 67 -39.15 -27.75 7.53
C GLY A 67 -37.63 -27.89 7.69
N SER A 68 -36.91 -26.77 7.72
CA SER A 68 -35.87 -26.57 8.74
C SER A 68 -35.56 -25.08 8.88
N SER A 69 -35.61 -24.61 10.13
CA SER A 69 -35.19 -23.28 10.55
C SER A 69 -33.69 -23.15 10.33
N PHE A 70 -33.29 -22.77 9.12
CA PHE A 70 -31.97 -22.22 8.88
C PHE A 70 -32.02 -20.77 9.31
N GLU A 71 -31.34 -20.48 10.41
CA GLU A 71 -31.03 -19.11 10.80
C GLU A 71 -30.30 -18.44 9.61
N GLU A 72 -30.93 -17.41 9.08
CA GLU A 72 -30.35 -16.45 8.16
C GLU A 72 -29.17 -15.81 8.90
N SER A 73 -27.99 -16.40 8.73
CA SER A 73 -26.74 -15.88 9.28
C SER A 73 -26.52 -14.51 8.66
N ASP A 74 -26.60 -13.49 9.51
CA ASP A 74 -26.24 -12.10 9.24
C ASP A 74 -24.98 -12.07 8.36
N SER A 75 -25.12 -11.58 7.13
CA SER A 75 -23.99 -11.38 6.24
C SER A 75 -23.16 -10.23 6.82
N ASP A 76 -22.14 -10.55 7.61
CA ASP A 76 -21.17 -9.59 8.15
C ASP A 76 -20.52 -8.80 6.99
N GLU A 77 -21.07 -7.63 6.68
CA GLU A 77 -20.49 -6.69 5.74
C GLU A 77 -19.18 -6.15 6.35
N LEU A 78 -18.04 -6.52 5.75
CA LEU A 78 -16.74 -6.11 6.24
C LEU A 78 -16.61 -4.59 6.22
N SER A 79 -16.05 -4.02 7.28
CA SER A 79 -15.72 -2.60 7.30
C SER A 79 -14.65 -2.26 6.25
N ALA A 80 -14.63 -1.00 5.79
CA ALA A 80 -13.62 -0.53 4.85
C ALA A 80 -12.17 -0.77 5.37
N GLN A 81 -11.98 -0.72 6.68
CA GLN A 81 -10.69 -0.99 7.31
C GLN A 81 -10.31 -2.47 7.19
N GLU A 82 -11.23 -3.40 7.46
CA GLU A 82 -10.97 -4.83 7.32
C GLU A 82 -10.70 -5.23 5.87
N ILE A 83 -11.41 -4.61 4.93
CA ILE A 83 -11.16 -4.79 3.49
C ILE A 83 -9.73 -4.32 3.17
N PHE A 84 -9.34 -3.12 3.59
CA PHE A 84 -7.97 -2.62 3.39
C PHE A 84 -6.91 -3.57 3.97
N GLN A 85 -7.09 -4.02 5.21
CA GLN A 85 -6.16 -4.95 5.85
C GLN A 85 -6.04 -6.26 5.06
N LYS A 86 -7.16 -6.83 4.61
CA LYS A 86 -7.17 -8.05 3.79
C LYS A 86 -6.46 -7.85 2.46
N GLU A 87 -6.67 -6.72 1.79
CA GLU A 87 -6.00 -6.38 0.53
C GLU A 87 -4.47 -6.24 0.70
N VAL A 88 -4.01 -5.59 1.78
CA VAL A 88 -2.57 -5.47 2.09
C VAL A 88 -1.95 -6.85 2.31
N VAL A 89 -2.60 -7.72 3.08
CA VAL A 89 -2.13 -9.09 3.34
C VAL A 89 -2.05 -9.89 2.03
N GLN A 90 -3.10 -9.84 1.19
CA GLN A 90 -3.12 -10.54 -0.09
C GLN A 90 -2.02 -10.04 -1.04
N THR A 91 -1.83 -8.72 -1.10
CA THR A 91 -0.76 -8.10 -1.88
C THR A 91 0.62 -8.61 -1.45
N LEU A 92 0.87 -8.68 -0.14
CA LEU A 92 2.13 -9.18 0.40
C LEU A 92 2.32 -10.69 0.18
N GLU A 93 1.30 -11.52 0.40
CA GLU A 93 1.38 -12.96 0.17
C GLU A 93 1.65 -13.29 -1.30
N ARG A 94 1.07 -12.52 -2.22
CA ARG A 94 1.41 -12.59 -3.64
C ARG A 94 2.87 -12.19 -3.87
N ALA A 95 3.32 -11.07 -3.31
CA ALA A 95 4.70 -10.63 -3.46
C ALA A 95 5.72 -11.65 -2.93
N PHE A 96 5.38 -12.37 -1.84
CA PHE A 96 6.20 -13.44 -1.28
C PHE A 96 6.23 -14.68 -2.19
N SER A 97 5.08 -15.08 -2.72
CA SER A 97 4.93 -16.30 -3.53
C SER A 97 5.52 -16.15 -4.92
N ASP A 98 5.30 -14.99 -5.55
CA ASP A 98 5.76 -14.68 -6.90
C ASP A 98 7.20 -14.13 -6.91
N GLY A 99 7.81 -13.92 -5.74
CA GLY A 99 9.19 -13.44 -5.61
C GLY A 99 9.40 -12.00 -6.09
N HIS A 100 8.40 -11.14 -5.91
CA HIS A 100 8.47 -9.74 -6.31
C HIS A 100 9.65 -9.00 -5.64
N THR A 101 10.12 -7.93 -6.29
CA THR A 101 11.10 -7.02 -5.68
C THR A 101 10.44 -6.16 -4.62
N VAL A 102 11.25 -5.62 -3.71
CA VAL A 102 10.78 -4.66 -2.69
C VAL A 102 10.14 -3.44 -3.35
N GLU A 103 10.69 -2.97 -4.47
CA GLU A 103 10.17 -1.82 -5.22
C GLU A 103 8.78 -2.07 -5.80
N ILE A 104 8.53 -3.26 -6.35
CA ILE A 104 7.22 -3.62 -6.90
C ILE A 104 6.19 -3.71 -5.78
N ALA A 105 6.51 -4.43 -4.70
CA ALA A 105 5.63 -4.54 -3.54
C ALA A 105 5.33 -3.17 -2.92
N LEU A 106 6.33 -2.29 -2.80
CA LEU A 106 6.13 -0.94 -2.28
C LEU A 106 5.20 -0.11 -3.18
N LEU A 107 5.32 -0.23 -4.50
CA LEU A 107 4.46 0.50 -5.44
C LEU A 107 3.00 0.07 -5.30
N GLU A 108 2.74 -1.22 -5.24
CA GLU A 108 1.40 -1.77 -5.05
C GLU A 108 0.80 -1.33 -3.71
N LEU A 109 1.55 -1.48 -2.61
CA LEU A 109 1.11 -1.07 -1.28
C LEU A 109 0.85 0.43 -1.18
N ASN A 110 1.67 1.27 -1.81
CA ASN A 110 1.42 2.72 -1.85
C ASN A 110 0.18 3.07 -2.66
N THR A 111 -0.08 2.35 -3.75
CA THR A 111 -1.29 2.53 -4.55
C THR A 111 -2.53 2.19 -3.72
N LEU A 112 -2.50 1.06 -3.01
CA LEU A 112 -3.58 0.65 -2.11
C LEU A 112 -3.78 1.64 -0.96
N ARG A 113 -2.69 2.10 -0.32
CA ARG A 113 -2.72 3.11 0.75
C ARG A 113 -3.42 4.39 0.31
N LEU A 114 -3.10 4.86 -0.91
CA LEU A 114 -3.70 6.07 -1.48
C LEU A 114 -5.17 5.84 -1.86
N ALA A 115 -5.50 4.69 -2.44
CA ALA A 115 -6.87 4.33 -2.80
C ALA A 115 -7.79 4.22 -1.58
N SER A 116 -7.28 3.69 -0.46
CA SER A 116 -8.00 3.56 0.81
C SER A 116 -7.92 4.81 1.69
N ASN A 117 -7.18 5.85 1.28
CA ASN A 117 -6.96 7.10 2.04
C ASN A 117 -6.47 6.87 3.48
N VAL A 118 -5.47 6.00 3.66
CA VAL A 118 -4.91 5.64 4.97
C VAL A 118 -3.47 6.15 5.16
N THR A 119 -3.00 6.19 6.40
CA THR A 119 -1.66 6.65 6.76
C THR A 119 -0.61 5.55 6.60
N PHE A 120 0.68 5.92 6.69
CA PHE A 120 1.74 4.91 6.76
C PHE A 120 1.70 4.09 8.04
N HIS A 121 1.24 4.66 9.15
CA HIS A 121 1.01 3.93 10.38
C HIS A 121 0.00 2.80 10.16
N ASP A 122 -1.17 3.11 9.59
CA ASP A 122 -2.23 2.11 9.31
C ASP A 122 -1.72 0.98 8.40
N LEU A 123 -0.87 1.33 7.43
CA LEU A 123 -0.23 0.36 6.54
C LEU A 123 0.79 -0.51 7.30
N LEU A 124 1.66 0.08 8.12
CA LEU A 124 2.71 -0.63 8.88
C LEU A 124 2.13 -1.58 9.94
N VAL A 125 0.99 -1.22 10.54
CA VAL A 125 0.24 -2.08 11.47
C VAL A 125 -0.15 -3.41 10.82
N VAL A 126 -0.30 -3.46 9.49
CA VAL A 126 -0.58 -4.70 8.76
C VAL A 126 0.70 -5.31 8.19
N VAL A 127 1.55 -4.50 7.55
CA VAL A 127 2.77 -4.98 6.88
C VAL A 127 3.72 -5.69 7.83
N ILE A 128 3.95 -5.14 9.04
CA ILE A 128 4.90 -5.72 10.00
C ILE A 128 4.45 -7.12 10.45
N PRO A 129 3.22 -7.33 10.98
CA PRO A 129 2.73 -8.67 11.29
C PRO A 129 2.77 -9.62 10.11
N THR A 130 2.37 -9.19 8.91
CA THR A 130 2.38 -10.06 7.72
C THR A 130 3.79 -10.50 7.36
N VAL A 131 4.78 -9.60 7.38
CA VAL A 131 6.18 -9.96 7.15
C VAL A 131 6.70 -10.91 8.22
N LEU A 132 6.43 -10.63 9.51
CA LEU A 132 6.91 -11.47 10.60
C LEU A 132 6.24 -12.85 10.65
N SER A 133 5.01 -12.99 10.16
CA SER A 133 4.30 -14.27 10.07
C SER A 133 5.06 -15.31 9.22
N ARG A 134 5.94 -14.86 8.31
CA ARG A 134 6.78 -15.72 7.47
C ARG A 134 7.97 -16.33 8.21
N ILE A 135 8.25 -15.91 9.44
CA ILE A 135 9.38 -16.40 10.22
C ILE A 135 9.09 -17.81 10.75
N ASP A 136 9.95 -18.75 10.37
CA ASP A 136 9.97 -20.10 10.91
C ASP A 136 10.49 -20.08 12.36
N LYS A 137 9.54 -20.17 13.29
CA LYS A 137 9.76 -20.19 14.74
C LYS A 137 10.66 -21.34 15.22
N LYS A 138 10.83 -22.43 14.44
CA LYS A 138 11.76 -23.53 14.77
C LYS A 138 13.21 -23.18 14.45
N ARG A 139 13.43 -22.29 13.47
CA ARG A 139 14.76 -21.80 13.04
C ARG A 139 14.85 -20.28 13.24
N LEU A 140 14.36 -19.81 14.38
CA LEU A 140 14.08 -18.41 14.67
C LEU A 140 15.17 -17.45 14.18
N MET A 141 16.43 -17.60 14.63
CA MET A 141 17.49 -16.65 14.28
C MET A 141 17.80 -16.61 12.79
N HIS A 142 17.88 -17.78 12.17
CA HIS A 142 18.16 -17.89 10.75
C HIS A 142 17.01 -17.32 9.92
N SER A 143 15.78 -17.72 10.24
CA SER A 143 14.60 -17.30 9.51
C SER A 143 14.28 -15.81 9.72
N THR A 144 14.46 -15.25 10.92
CA THR A 144 14.31 -13.81 11.13
C THR A 144 15.31 -13.03 10.29
N LYS A 145 16.58 -13.47 10.22
CA LYS A 145 17.60 -12.83 9.38
C LYS A 145 17.29 -12.94 7.88
N GLU A 146 16.80 -14.09 7.43
CA GLU A 146 16.40 -14.31 6.05
C GLU A 146 15.22 -13.41 5.65
N ILE A 147 14.14 -13.44 6.43
CA ILE A 147 12.92 -12.68 6.15
C ILE A 147 13.15 -11.18 6.25
N LEU A 148 13.76 -10.69 7.33
CA LEU A 148 14.04 -9.25 7.48
C LEU A 148 15.18 -8.78 6.59
N GLY A 149 16.14 -9.65 6.25
CA GLY A 149 17.15 -9.31 5.25
C GLY A 149 16.53 -9.04 3.87
N ARG A 150 15.47 -9.76 3.51
CA ARG A 150 14.73 -9.55 2.25
C ARG A 150 13.72 -8.42 2.31
N TRP A 151 12.92 -8.37 3.37
CA TRP A 151 11.73 -7.50 3.47
C TRP A 151 11.86 -6.34 4.46
N GLY A 152 12.92 -6.29 5.27
CA GLY A 152 13.27 -5.12 6.07
C GLY A 152 13.37 -3.83 5.25
N PRO A 153 13.97 -3.83 4.04
CA PRO A 153 14.01 -2.61 3.22
C PRO A 153 12.63 -2.09 2.80
N LEU A 154 11.62 -2.96 2.71
CA LEU A 154 10.23 -2.54 2.47
C LEU A 154 9.70 -1.69 3.62
N ILE A 155 9.92 -2.15 4.86
CA ILE A 155 9.56 -1.42 6.09
C ILE A 155 10.32 -0.09 6.13
N GLY A 156 11.64 -0.11 5.86
CA GLY A 156 12.48 1.09 5.85
C GLY A 156 11.99 2.16 4.87
N LYS A 157 11.48 1.78 3.69
CA LYS A 157 10.94 2.74 2.70
C LYS A 157 9.61 3.41 3.13
N MET A 158 8.94 2.89 4.15
CA MET A 158 7.72 3.47 4.74
C MET A 158 8.01 4.36 5.95
N ILE A 159 9.28 4.43 6.40
CA ILE A 159 9.73 5.25 7.52
C ILE A 159 10.37 6.54 6.97
N HIS A 160 9.79 7.69 7.25
CA HIS A 160 10.26 8.98 6.69
C HIS A 160 10.83 9.92 7.76
N SER A 161 10.74 9.54 9.03
CA SER A 161 11.22 10.34 10.15
C SER A 161 11.62 9.48 11.34
N LYS A 162 12.34 10.09 12.27
CA LYS A 162 12.66 9.49 13.59
C LYS A 162 11.41 9.18 14.41
N ARG A 163 10.31 9.91 14.20
CA ARG A 163 9.02 9.59 14.84
C ARG A 163 8.47 8.27 14.29
N ASP A 164 8.58 8.07 12.98
CA ASP A 164 8.10 6.85 12.31
C ASP A 164 8.94 5.63 12.73
N GLN A 165 10.25 5.80 12.97
CA GLN A 165 11.08 4.74 13.56
C GLN A 165 10.55 4.32 14.94
N VAL A 166 10.27 5.29 15.84
CA VAL A 166 9.71 5.00 17.17
C VAL A 166 8.36 4.31 17.09
N ASP A 167 7.49 4.76 16.19
CA ASP A 167 6.18 4.17 15.93
C ASP A 167 6.30 2.73 15.38
N THR A 168 7.22 2.50 14.44
CA THR A 168 7.50 1.16 13.88
C THR A 168 7.99 0.20 14.96
N ILE A 169 8.89 0.65 15.86
CA ILE A 169 9.35 -0.17 16.99
C ILE A 169 8.18 -0.47 17.95
N GLN A 170 7.28 0.50 18.15
CA GLN A 170 6.08 0.30 18.96
C GLN A 170 5.13 -0.75 18.34
N ILE A 171 4.85 -0.68 17.04
CA ILE A 171 4.04 -1.68 16.32
C ILE A 171 4.67 -3.07 16.43
N LEU A 172 6.00 -3.15 16.24
CA LEU A 172 6.77 -4.38 16.39
C LEU A 172 6.64 -4.96 17.81
N GLN A 173 6.72 -4.13 18.84
CA GLN A 173 6.57 -4.53 20.24
C GLN A 173 5.17 -5.07 20.52
N GLU A 174 4.14 -4.38 20.03
CA GLU A 174 2.74 -4.76 20.22
C GLU A 174 2.46 -6.13 19.59
N HIS A 175 2.87 -6.34 18.35
CA HIS A 175 2.72 -7.64 17.69
C HIS A 175 3.48 -8.76 18.42
N CYS A 176 4.74 -8.51 18.81
CA CYS A 176 5.52 -9.50 19.56
C CYS A 176 4.97 -9.78 20.97
N ALA A 177 4.06 -8.96 21.51
CA ALA A 177 3.41 -9.22 22.79
C ALA A 177 2.20 -10.17 22.67
N GLU A 178 1.67 -10.40 21.46
CA GLU A 178 0.44 -11.17 21.25
C GLU A 178 0.59 -12.66 21.59
N THR A 179 1.72 -13.27 21.24
CA THR A 179 1.97 -14.70 21.49
C THR A 179 3.35 -14.97 22.04
N GLN A 180 3.47 -16.06 22.80
CA GLN A 180 4.76 -16.52 23.34
C GLN A 180 5.78 -16.86 22.25
N ALA A 181 5.31 -17.20 21.04
CA ALA A 181 6.19 -17.52 19.93
C ALA A 181 6.71 -16.26 19.23
N ASP A 182 5.86 -15.24 19.10
CA ASP A 182 6.24 -13.93 18.51
C ASP A 182 7.10 -13.11 19.47
N PHE A 183 6.93 -13.32 20.78
CA PHE A 183 7.78 -12.74 21.82
C PHE A 183 9.27 -12.84 21.49
N LYS A 184 9.72 -14.02 21.05
CA LYS A 184 11.15 -14.28 20.79
C LYS A 184 11.68 -13.59 19.53
N ILE A 185 10.82 -13.06 18.67
CA ILE A 185 11.20 -12.40 17.41
C ILE A 185 11.70 -10.97 17.67
N PHE A 186 11.22 -10.31 18.72
CA PHE A 186 11.41 -8.88 18.94
C PHE A 186 12.88 -8.44 18.95
N ALA A 187 13.69 -8.94 19.90
CA ALA A 187 15.09 -8.53 20.02
C ALA A 187 15.92 -8.82 18.75
N PRO A 188 15.83 -10.01 18.12
CA PRO A 188 16.45 -10.27 16.83
C PRO A 188 16.02 -9.30 15.73
N ALA A 189 14.72 -8.99 15.65
CA ALA A 189 14.18 -8.07 14.66
C ALA A 189 14.73 -6.65 14.85
N CYS A 190 14.70 -6.12 16.07
CA CYS A 190 15.30 -4.82 16.40
C CYS A 190 16.77 -4.77 16.04
N ARG A 191 17.54 -5.82 16.37
CA ARG A 191 18.96 -5.89 16.06
C ARG A 191 19.21 -5.87 14.54
N ILE A 192 18.48 -6.67 13.77
CA ILE A 192 18.65 -6.73 12.31
C ILE A 192 18.27 -5.39 11.68
N LEU A 193 17.15 -4.79 12.08
CA LEU A 193 16.71 -3.50 11.54
C LEU A 193 17.66 -2.35 11.93
N TYR A 194 18.31 -2.44 13.09
CA TYR A 194 19.41 -1.54 13.47
C TYR A 194 20.66 -1.77 12.60
N GLU A 195 21.10 -3.02 12.42
CA GLU A 195 22.24 -3.37 11.55
C GLU A 195 22.03 -2.99 10.07
N MET A 196 20.77 -2.80 9.65
CA MET A 196 20.38 -2.36 8.31
C MET A 196 20.20 -0.83 8.20
N ASP A 197 20.56 -0.07 9.22
CA ASP A 197 20.38 1.39 9.31
C ASP A 197 18.91 1.85 9.15
N ILE A 198 17.94 0.97 9.42
CA ILE A 198 16.51 1.29 9.42
C ILE A 198 16.11 1.91 10.76
N PHE A 199 16.66 1.39 11.85
CA PHE A 199 16.51 1.97 13.18
C PHE A 199 17.81 2.62 13.63
N GLU A 200 17.72 3.86 14.09
CA GLU A 200 18.83 4.54 14.76
C GLU A 200 18.80 4.31 16.26
N GLU A 201 19.97 4.37 16.91
CA GLU A 201 20.11 4.25 18.36
C GLU A 201 19.20 5.25 19.10
N GLU A 202 19.14 6.49 18.62
CA GLU A 202 18.29 7.53 19.23
C GLU A 202 16.79 7.16 19.19
N ALA A 203 16.32 6.55 18.10
CA ALA A 203 14.94 6.11 18.00
C ALA A 203 14.65 4.95 18.96
N ILE A 204 15.57 3.98 19.06
CA ILE A 204 15.46 2.86 19.99
C ILE A 204 15.40 3.38 21.43
N LEU A 205 16.31 4.28 21.82
CA LEU A 205 16.30 4.88 23.16
C LEU A 205 15.01 5.67 23.43
N LYS A 206 14.56 6.46 22.45
CA LYS A 206 13.32 7.25 22.58
C LYS A 206 12.09 6.36 22.75
N TRP A 207 11.99 5.27 21.99
CA TRP A 207 10.95 4.26 22.18
C TRP A 207 11.07 3.58 23.56
N TYR A 208 12.27 3.17 23.98
CA TYR A 208 12.52 2.44 25.23
C TYR A 208 12.06 3.24 26.46
N TYR A 209 12.26 4.56 26.44
CA TYR A 209 11.84 5.46 27.51
C TYR A 209 10.43 6.06 27.32
N SER A 210 9.71 5.71 26.26
CA SER A 210 8.33 6.17 26.05
C SER A 210 7.34 5.54 27.05
N ASP A 211 6.20 6.18 27.26
CA ASP A 211 5.18 5.65 28.17
C ASP A 211 4.38 4.49 27.55
N LEU A 212 4.26 4.47 26.22
CA LEU A 212 3.61 3.36 25.49
C LEU A 212 4.39 2.06 25.65
N SER A 213 5.72 2.10 25.49
CA SER A 213 6.56 0.90 25.63
C SER A 213 6.63 0.37 27.07
N LYS A 214 6.31 1.22 28.06
CA LYS A 214 6.24 0.90 29.49
C LYS A 214 4.91 0.30 29.93
N ARG A 215 3.91 0.14 29.07
CA ARG A 215 2.64 -0.51 29.44
C ARG A 215 2.92 -1.93 29.97
N ASP A 216 2.26 -2.33 31.06
CA ASP A 216 2.57 -3.58 31.76
C ASP A 216 2.52 -4.82 30.86
N THR A 217 1.60 -4.84 29.90
CA THR A 217 1.47 -5.92 28.90
C THR A 217 2.65 -5.98 27.93
N LEU A 218 3.34 -4.87 27.71
CA LEU A 218 4.42 -4.74 26.72
C LEU A 218 5.82 -4.72 27.36
N LYS A 219 5.93 -4.47 28.67
CA LYS A 219 7.21 -4.46 29.41
C LYS A 219 8.06 -5.71 29.16
N PRO A 220 7.51 -6.95 29.18
CA PRO A 220 8.33 -8.14 28.97
C PRO A 220 9.03 -8.16 27.60
N VAL A 221 8.37 -7.64 26.55
CA VAL A 221 8.94 -7.57 25.20
C VAL A 221 10.05 -6.52 25.15
N ARG A 222 9.79 -5.34 25.74
CA ARG A 222 10.77 -4.25 25.80
C ARG A 222 12.07 -4.66 26.50
N ASP A 223 11.93 -5.39 27.61
CA ASP A 223 13.08 -5.74 28.46
C ASP A 223 14.05 -6.74 27.78
N GLN A 224 13.69 -7.31 26.63
CA GLN A 224 14.60 -8.15 25.84
C GLN A 224 15.79 -7.39 25.24
N ILE A 225 15.66 -6.08 25.04
CA ILE A 225 16.71 -5.23 24.46
C ILE A 225 17.33 -4.26 25.46
N ARG A 226 17.19 -4.55 26.76
CA ARG A 226 17.81 -3.81 27.85
C ARG A 226 19.33 -3.98 27.88
#